data_AF-A0A4Q3CEB1-F1
#
_entry.id   AF-A0A4Q3CEB1-F1
#
_cell.length_a   1.000
_cell.length_b   1.000
_cell.length_c   1.000
_cell.angle_alpha   90.00
_cell.angle_beta   90.00
_cell.angle_gamma   90.00
#
_symmetry.space_group_name_H-M   'P 1'
#
loop_
_entity.id
_entity.type
_entity.pdbx_description
1 polymer ?
#
loop_
_entity_poly.entity_id
_entity_poly.type
_entity_poly.pdbx_seq_one_letter_code
_entity_poly.pdbx_strand_id
1 'polypeptide(L)' 'MSDPNASAAKAARAIDALRRGWPVAIGDQALLAVETADAERLRAFDPAGEA' A
#
# COMPACT_ATOMS: atom_id res chain seq x y z
N MET A 1 -15.68 0.64 -20.67
CA MET A 1 -16.12 0.65 -19.26
C MET A 1 -15.44 -0.54 -18.59
N SER A 2 -14.56 -0.31 -17.60
CA SER A 2 -13.84 -1.41 -16.93
C SER A 2 -14.81 -2.35 -16.22
N ASP A 3 -14.54 -3.65 -16.25
CA ASP A 3 -15.32 -4.65 -15.51
C ASP A 3 -15.29 -4.34 -14.00
N PRO A 4 -16.44 -4.11 -13.34
CA PRO A 4 -16.49 -3.82 -11.91
C PRO A 4 -15.86 -4.94 -11.06
N ASN A 5 -15.89 -6.19 -11.51
CA ASN A 5 -15.24 -7.30 -10.82
C ASN A 5 -13.71 -7.17 -10.84
N ALA A 6 -13.14 -6.62 -11.91
CA ALA A 6 -11.70 -6.36 -11.99
C ALA A 6 -11.28 -5.26 -10.98
N SER A 7 -12.12 -4.25 -10.76
CA SER A 7 -11.87 -3.21 -9.74
C SER A 7 -11.95 -3.77 -8.32
N ALA A 8 -12.97 -4.60 -8.03
CA ALA A 8 -13.10 -5.25 -6.73
C ALA A 8 -11.92 -6.17 -6.41
N ALA A 9 -11.46 -6.97 -7.39
CA ALA A 9 -10.29 -7.83 -7.23
C ALA A 9 -9.00 -7.03 -6.98
N LYS A 10 -8.82 -5.88 -7.65
CA LYS A 10 -7.67 -4.98 -7.43
C LYS A 10 -7.70 -4.39 -6.02
N ALA A 11 -8.86 -3.92 -5.56
CA ALA A 11 -9.02 -3.41 -4.21
C ALA A 11 -8.72 -4.49 -3.15
N ALA A 12 -9.24 -5.71 -3.33
CA ALA A 12 -8.97 -6.83 -2.43
C ALA A 12 -7.47 -7.15 -2.32
N ARG A 13 -6.74 -7.13 -3.44
CA ARG A 13 -5.28 -7.34 -3.46
C ARG A 13 -4.51 -6.21 -2.78
N ALA A 14 -4.93 -4.95 -2.98
CA ALA A 14 -4.31 -3.82 -2.29
C ALA A 14 -4.48 -3.93 -0.78
N ILE A 15 -5.67 -4.31 -0.30
CA ILE A 15 -5.94 -4.53 1.13
C ILE A 15 -5.11 -5.70 1.69
N ASP A 16 -5.01 -6.82 0.96
CA ASP A 16 -4.17 -7.95 1.38
C ASP A 16 -2.68 -7.57 1.47
N ALA A 17 -2.17 -6.81 0.50
CA ALA A 17 -0.80 -6.31 0.52
C ALA A 17 -0.52 -5.41 1.74
N LEU A 18 -1.41 -4.46 2.02
CA LEU A 18 -1.29 -3.58 3.19
C LEU A 18 -1.30 -4.37 4.51
N ARG A 19 -2.15 -5.40 4.63
CA ARG A 19 -2.19 -6.28 5.82
C ARG A 19 -0.89 -7.07 6.02
N ARG A 20 -0.09 -7.26 4.97
CA ARG A 20 1.22 -7.94 5.00
C ARG A 20 2.40 -6.97 5.16
N GLY A 21 2.14 -5.67 5.33
CA GLY A 21 3.18 -4.64 5.42
C GLY A 21 3.85 -4.33 4.08
N TRP A 22 3.14 -4.55 2.96
CA TRP A 22 3.67 -4.28 1.62
C TRP A 22 3.15 -2.94 1.10
N PRO A 23 4.00 -2.12 0.45
CA PRO A 23 3.58 -0.86 -0.12
C PRO A 23 2.67 -1.07 -1.35
N VAL A 24 1.70 -0.18 -1.52
CA VAL A 24 0.82 -0.15 -2.70
C VAL A 24 0.83 1.23 -3.34
N ALA A 25 0.66 1.29 -4.66
CA ALA A 25 0.49 2.54 -5.39
C ALA A 25 -1.00 2.76 -5.74
N ILE A 26 -1.49 3.97 -5.48
CA ILE A 26 -2.84 4.43 -5.84
C ILE A 26 -2.68 5.77 -6.57
N GLY A 27 -2.78 5.75 -7.90
CA GLY A 27 -2.40 6.91 -8.71
C GLY A 27 -0.94 7.26 -8.46
N ASP A 28 -0.67 8.53 -8.17
CA ASP A 28 0.68 9.04 -7.87
C ASP A 28 1.07 8.92 -6.40
N GLN A 29 0.19 8.36 -5.55
CA GLN A 29 0.43 8.17 -4.13
C GLN A 29 0.93 6.76 -3.85
N ALA A 30 1.98 6.66 -3.03
CA ALA A 30 2.37 5.40 -2.40
C ALA A 30 1.77 5.33 -1.00
N LEU A 31 1.31 4.15 -0.59
CA LEU A 31 0.78 3.89 0.74
C LEU A 31 1.51 2.69 1.36
N LEU A 32 1.85 2.81 2.63
CA LEU A 32 2.36 1.75 3.48
C LEU A 32 1.63 1.81 4.82
N ALA A 33 1.12 0.67 5.30
CA ALA A 33 0.46 0.61 6.60
C ALA A 33 1.51 0.66 7.73
N VAL A 34 1.38 1.62 8.63
CA VAL A 34 2.34 1.84 9.73
C VAL A 34 2.26 0.74 10.79
N GLU A 35 1.11 0.10 10.93
CA GLU A 35 0.83 -0.92 11.95
C GLU A 35 1.51 -2.26 11.66
N THR A 36 1.86 -2.52 10.39
CA THR A 36 2.41 -3.80 9.91
C THR A 36 3.78 -3.66 9.25
N ALA A 37 4.24 -2.43 9.00
CA ALA A 37 5.57 -2.17 8.49
C ALA A 37 6.63 -2.36 9.59
N ASP A 38 7.77 -2.94 9.22
CA ASP A 38 8.95 -2.93 10.09
C ASP A 38 9.75 -1.63 9.94
N ALA A 39 10.72 -1.43 10.85
CA ALA A 39 11.52 -0.21 10.89
C ALA A 39 12.32 0.02 9.59
N GLU A 40 12.75 -1.04 8.90
CA GLU A 40 13.49 -0.92 7.65
C GLU A 40 12.57 -0.39 6.53
N ARG A 41 11.38 -0.96 6.40
CA ARG A 41 10.39 -0.54 5.40
C ARG A 41 9.87 0.87 5.66
N LEU A 42 9.63 1.26 6.91
CA LEU A 42 9.24 2.63 7.24
C LEU A 42 10.33 3.63 6.82
N ARG A 43 11.59 3.34 7.13
CA ARG A 43 12.72 4.20 6.80
C ARG A 43 12.99 4.28 5.29
N ALA A 44 12.68 3.21 4.55
CA ALA A 44 12.77 3.21 3.09
C ALA A 44 11.61 3.97 2.44
N PHE A 45 10.41 3.88 3.02
CA PHE A 45 9.20 4.54 2.52
C PHE A 45 9.25 6.05 2.75
N ASP A 46 9.65 6.47 3.95
CA ASP A 46 9.85 7.87 4.30
C ASP A 46 11.19 8.04 5.04
N PRO A 47 12.27 8.28 4.29
CA PRO A 47 13.60 8.45 4.86
C PRO A 47 13.74 9.68 5.77
N ALA A 48 12.89 10.69 5.59
CA ALA A 48 12.90 11.91 6.37
C ALA A 48 12.09 11.75 7.67
N GLY A 49 11.06 10.90 7.68
CA GLY A 49 10.16 10.71 8.82
C GLY A 49 9.16 11.86 8.99
N GLU A 50 8.74 12.47 7.88
CA GLU A 50 7.92 13.69 7.80
C GLU A 50 6.52 13.42 7.21
N ALA A 51 6.21 12.17 6.83
CA ALA A 51 4.91 11.76 6.29
C ALA A 51 3.78 11.77 7.33
#